data_AF-A0A950I1B5-F1
#
_entry.id   AF-A0A950I1B5-F1
#
_cell.length_a   1.000
_cell.length_b   1.000
_cell.length_c   1.000
_cell.angle_alpha   90.00
_cell.angle_beta   90.00
_cell.angle_gamma   90.00
#
_symmetry.space_group_name_H-M   'P 1'
#
loop_
_entity.id
_entity.type
_entity.pdbx_description
1 polymer ?
#
loop_
_entity_poly.entity_id
_entity_poly.type
_entity_poly.pdbx_seq_one_letter_code
_entity_poly.pdbx_strand_id
1 'polypeptide(L)'
;MKRLVCALTILFLAACASGPKQPGIAEETARPSIYDDAAFAPPSVVIDPADIFALSPEMRSFLDTKIARRVTTDGKVSALVESLFDKRGLKFSYNTSETGNAAGVFASRSGNCLSYTIMTA
;
A
#
# COMPACT_ATOMS: atom_id res chain seq x y z
N MET A 1 -47.19 -27.71 -36.98
CA MET A 1 -47.30 -26.30 -36.55
C MET A 1 -46.61 -26.06 -35.20
N LYS A 2 -47.20 -26.40 -34.04
CA LYS A 2 -46.59 -26.17 -32.70
C LYS A 2 -45.19 -26.77 -32.51
N ARG A 3 -44.96 -28.02 -32.95
CA ARG A 3 -43.65 -28.69 -32.85
C ARG A 3 -42.55 -28.01 -33.69
N LEU A 4 -42.94 -27.42 -34.82
CA LEU A 4 -42.02 -26.71 -35.72
C LEU A 4 -41.64 -25.34 -35.15
N VAL A 5 -42.61 -24.65 -34.54
CA VAL A 5 -42.36 -23.39 -33.82
C VAL A 5 -41.43 -23.62 -32.64
N CYS A 6 -41.67 -24.65 -31.80
CA CYS A 6 -40.78 -24.98 -30.69
C CYS A 6 -39.35 -25.32 -31.15
N ALA A 7 -39.20 -26.09 -32.24
CA ALA A 7 -37.89 -26.42 -32.79
C ALA A 7 -37.15 -25.16 -33.28
N LEU A 8 -37.85 -24.25 -33.95
CA LEU A 8 -37.27 -23.00 -34.44
C LEU A 8 -36.85 -22.08 -33.27
N THR A 9 -37.66 -22.00 -32.21
CA THR A 9 -37.34 -21.21 -31.02
C THR A 9 -36.08 -21.74 -30.32
N ILE A 10 -35.95 -23.06 -30.15
CA ILE A 10 -34.75 -23.67 -29.55
C ILE A 10 -33.50 -23.37 -30.40
N LEU A 11 -33.64 -23.40 -31.73
CA LEU A 11 -32.53 -23.09 -32.64
C LEU A 11 -32.09 -21.62 -32.54
N PHE A 12 -33.02 -20.69 -32.40
CA PHE A 12 -32.71 -19.28 -32.19
C PHE A 12 -32.05 -18.99 -30.83
N LEU A 13 -32.42 -19.73 -29.77
CA LEU A 13 -31.78 -19.57 -28.45
C LEU A 13 -30.35 -20.12 -28.41
N ALA A 14 -30.03 -21.15 -29.19
CA ALA A 14 -28.69 -21.74 -29.24
C ALA A 14 -27.67 -20.90 -30.05
N ALA A 15 -28.13 -19.95 -30.86
CA ALA A 15 -27.28 -19.11 -31.71
C ALA A 15 -26.37 -18.18 -30.88
N CYS A 16 -26.80 -17.72 -29.71
CA CYS A 16 -25.98 -16.85 -28.84
C CYS A 16 -24.83 -17.58 -28.13
N ALA A 17 -24.90 -18.91 -27.98
CA ALA A 17 -23.84 -19.70 -27.35
C ALA A 17 -22.75 -20.15 -28.35
N SER A 18 -22.99 -19.96 -29.65
CA SER A 18 -22.13 -20.44 -30.75
C SER A 18 -21.41 -19.29 -31.46
N GLY A 19 -21.06 -18.23 -30.71
CA GLY A 19 -20.22 -17.15 -31.21
C GLY A 19 -18.87 -17.70 -31.70
N PRO A 20 -18.20 -17.03 -32.66
CA PRO A 20 -16.89 -17.46 -33.13
C PRO A 20 -15.97 -17.61 -31.92
N LYS A 21 -15.37 -18.79 -31.74
CA LYS A 21 -14.27 -18.98 -30.79
C LYS A 21 -13.22 -17.95 -31.15
N GLN A 22 -13.15 -16.88 -30.37
CA GLN A 22 -12.20 -15.81 -30.61
C GLN A 22 -10.80 -16.44 -30.53
N PRO A 23 -10.02 -16.46 -31.63
CA PRO A 23 -8.66 -16.95 -31.59
C PRO A 23 -7.87 -15.99 -30.69
N GLY A 24 -7.67 -16.38 -29.44
CA GLY A 24 -7.12 -15.52 -28.40
C GLY A 24 -7.67 -15.73 -27.00
N ILE A 25 -8.69 -16.59 -26.82
CA ILE A 25 -9.10 -17.10 -25.49
C ILE A 25 -8.81 -18.60 -25.34
N ALA A 26 -7.88 -19.11 -26.15
CA ALA A 26 -7.16 -20.32 -25.82
C ALA A 26 -5.97 -19.88 -24.96
N GLU A 27 -5.93 -20.40 -23.73
CA GLU A 27 -4.79 -20.35 -22.82
C GLU A 27 -4.43 -18.95 -22.26
N GLU A 28 -4.74 -18.75 -20.98
CA GLU A 28 -4.19 -17.69 -20.11
C GLU A 28 -2.65 -17.63 -20.15
N THR A 29 -1.99 -18.66 -20.69
CA THR A 29 -0.54 -18.78 -20.89
C THR A 29 -0.02 -18.15 -22.20
N ALA A 30 -0.86 -17.71 -23.14
CA ALA A 30 -0.42 -17.24 -24.47
C ALA A 30 -0.39 -15.71 -24.64
N ARG A 31 -0.98 -14.93 -23.71
CA ARG A 31 -0.86 -13.47 -23.73
C ARG A 31 0.40 -13.07 -22.95
N PRO A 32 1.33 -12.29 -23.52
CA PRO A 32 2.43 -11.76 -22.73
C PRO A 32 1.84 -10.98 -21.55
N SER A 33 2.28 -11.34 -20.35
CA SER A 33 1.88 -10.64 -19.13
C SER A 33 2.17 -9.15 -19.30
N ILE A 34 1.23 -8.30 -18.89
CA ILE A 34 1.49 -6.86 -18.81
C ILE A 34 2.53 -6.53 -17.71
N TYR A 35 2.76 -7.49 -16.81
CA TYR A 35 3.74 -7.42 -15.75
C TYR A 35 4.99 -8.20 -16.15
N ASP A 36 6.13 -7.52 -16.13
CA ASP A 36 7.45 -8.14 -16.28
C ASP A 36 8.09 -8.33 -14.90
N ASP A 37 7.47 -9.17 -14.06
CA ASP A 37 7.93 -9.40 -12.69
C ASP A 37 9.37 -9.94 -12.64
N ALA A 38 9.80 -10.62 -13.70
CA ALA A 38 11.17 -11.13 -13.85
C ALA A 38 12.22 -10.02 -13.96
N ALA A 39 11.83 -8.79 -14.33
CA ALA A 39 12.72 -7.63 -14.37
C ALA A 39 13.06 -7.08 -12.98
N PHE A 40 12.34 -7.48 -11.93
CA PHE A 40 12.55 -7.00 -10.57
C PHE A 40 13.31 -8.04 -9.73
N ALA A 41 14.40 -7.60 -9.10
CA ALA A 41 15.10 -8.43 -8.12
C ALA A 41 14.20 -8.63 -6.87
N PRO A 42 14.31 -9.78 -6.19
CA PRO A 42 13.66 -9.96 -4.90
C PRO A 42 14.12 -8.89 -3.90
N PRO A 43 13.27 -8.48 -2.94
CA PRO A 43 13.64 -7.50 -1.93
C PRO A 43 14.93 -7.87 -1.23
N SER A 44 15.87 -6.93 -1.14
CA SER A 44 17.15 -7.14 -0.44
C SER A 44 17.01 -7.20 1.08
N VAL A 45 15.86 -6.76 1.59
CA VAL A 45 15.52 -6.74 3.03
C VAL A 45 14.11 -7.27 3.19
N VAL A 46 13.94 -8.24 4.09
CA VAL A 46 12.62 -8.69 4.53
C VAL A 46 12.17 -7.74 5.63
N ILE A 47 11.01 -7.10 5.43
CA ILE A 47 10.39 -6.22 6.43
C ILE A 47 9.39 -7.05 7.23
N ASP A 48 9.62 -7.20 8.54
CA ASP A 48 8.62 -7.73 9.45
C ASP A 48 7.56 -6.63 9.72
N PRO A 49 6.25 -6.90 9.54
CA PRO A 49 5.20 -5.97 9.90
C PRO A 49 5.29 -5.45 11.35
N ALA A 50 5.78 -6.26 12.28
CA ALA A 50 5.97 -5.86 13.68
C ALA A 50 7.01 -4.74 13.83
N ASP A 51 7.99 -4.67 12.93
CA ASP A 51 9.08 -3.70 12.96
C ASP A 51 8.69 -2.34 12.36
N ILE A 52 7.55 -2.25 11.66
CA ILE A 52 7.10 -1.01 11.00
C ILE A 52 6.89 0.11 12.03
N PHE A 53 6.25 -0.22 13.16
CA PHE A 53 5.92 0.73 14.23
C PHE A 53 6.78 0.54 15.49
N ALA A 54 7.75 -0.37 15.47
CA ALA A 54 8.60 -0.64 16.60
C ALA A 54 9.39 0.63 17.00
N LEU A 55 9.24 1.02 18.26
CA LEU A 55 9.90 2.21 18.80
C LEU A 55 11.31 1.88 19.26
N SER A 56 12.29 2.67 18.79
CA SER A 56 13.65 2.64 19.32
C SER A 56 13.69 3.19 20.76
N PRO A 57 14.75 2.88 21.54
CA PRO A 57 14.95 3.48 22.86
C PRO A 57 14.97 5.02 22.83
N GLU A 58 15.57 5.61 21.80
CA GLU A 58 15.64 7.07 21.61
C GLU A 58 14.26 7.66 21.34
N MET A 59 13.43 6.97 20.57
CA MET A 59 12.04 7.38 20.34
C MET A 59 11.26 7.39 21.65
N ARG A 60 11.39 6.36 22.48
CA ARG A 60 10.72 6.29 23.79
C ARG A 60 11.14 7.46 24.69
N SER A 61 12.45 7.72 24.77
CA SER A 61 12.98 8.87 25.51
C SER A 61 12.48 10.22 24.97
N PHE A 62 12.38 10.36 23.64
CA PHE A 62 11.83 11.56 23.01
C PHE A 62 10.34 11.75 23.37
N LEU A 63 9.55 10.67 23.34
CA LEU A 63 8.16 10.70 23.75
C LEU A 63 8.01 11.15 25.20
N ASP A 64 8.78 10.57 26.11
CA ASP A 64 8.72 10.87 27.55
C ASP A 64 9.16 12.31 27.88
N THR A 65 10.20 12.81 27.19
CA THR A 65 10.83 14.09 27.53
C THR A 65 10.28 15.28 26.76
N LYS A 66 9.84 15.09 25.51
CA LYS A 66 9.44 16.18 24.60
C LYS A 66 7.95 16.18 24.27
N ILE A 67 7.32 15.00 24.21
CA ILE A 67 5.93 14.87 23.76
C ILE A 67 4.95 14.76 24.93
N ALA A 68 5.28 14.03 26.00
CA ALA A 68 4.37 13.77 27.12
C ALA A 68 3.73 15.05 27.70
N ARG A 69 4.49 16.17 27.75
CA ARG A 69 3.98 17.47 28.22
C ARG A 69 3.03 18.17 27.25
N ARG A 70 3.09 17.85 25.95
CA ARG A 70 2.27 18.46 24.88
C ARG A 70 0.93 17.74 24.66
N VAL A 71 0.83 16.48 25.07
CA VAL A 71 -0.37 15.64 24.85
C VAL A 71 -1.63 16.22 25.51
N THR A 72 -1.50 17.10 26.50
CA THR A 72 -2.61 17.58 27.34
C THR A 72 -3.60 18.51 26.63
N THR A 73 -3.17 19.22 25.58
CA THR A 73 -3.99 20.30 24.97
C THR A 73 -4.61 19.87 23.64
N ASP A 74 -3.83 19.27 22.75
CA ASP A 74 -4.23 19.02 21.36
C ASP A 74 -4.35 17.53 21.00
N GLY A 75 -4.12 16.65 21.99
CA GLY A 75 -4.17 15.20 21.83
C GLY A 75 -2.86 14.58 21.31
N LYS A 76 -2.78 13.24 21.35
CA LYS A 76 -1.56 12.48 21.04
C LYS A 76 -1.08 12.68 19.60
N VAL A 77 -1.99 12.57 18.62
CA VAL A 77 -1.65 12.66 17.19
C VAL A 77 -1.16 14.06 16.83
N SER A 78 -1.85 15.11 17.27
CA SER A 78 -1.43 16.50 17.03
C SER A 78 -0.05 16.76 17.63
N ALA A 79 0.20 16.29 18.85
CA ALA A 79 1.52 16.43 19.48
C ALA A 79 2.64 15.71 18.70
N LEU A 80 2.35 14.55 18.11
CA LEU A 80 3.30 13.84 17.22
C LEU A 80 3.53 14.62 15.92
N VAL A 81 2.45 15.02 15.23
CA VAL A 81 2.50 15.79 13.97
C VAL A 81 3.32 17.07 14.15
N GLU A 82 3.02 17.86 15.16
CA GLU A 82 3.76 19.11 15.43
C GLU A 82 5.24 18.85 15.73
N SER A 83 5.54 17.75 16.42
CA SER A 83 6.91 17.39 16.74
C SER A 83 7.76 17.04 15.52
N LEU A 84 7.14 16.65 14.40
CA LEU A 84 7.87 16.41 13.16
C LEU A 84 8.42 17.72 12.58
N PHE A 85 7.70 18.83 12.71
CA PHE A 85 8.05 20.10 12.05
C PHE A 85 8.64 21.16 12.97
N ASP A 86 8.45 21.07 14.29
CA ASP A 86 8.98 22.04 15.25
C ASP A 86 10.53 22.07 15.21
N LYS A 87 11.12 23.27 15.30
CA LYS A 87 12.57 23.47 15.39
C LYS A 87 13.18 22.76 16.61
N ARG A 88 12.38 22.52 17.65
CA ARG A 88 12.75 21.75 18.86
C ARG A 88 12.38 20.26 18.79
N GLY A 89 11.71 19.85 17.72
CA GLY A 89 11.31 18.47 17.44
C GLY A 89 12.30 17.77 16.49
N LEU A 90 11.77 16.95 15.58
CA LEU A 90 12.53 16.11 14.67
C LEU A 90 13.07 16.83 13.43
N LYS A 91 12.46 17.96 13.01
CA LYS A 91 12.78 18.64 11.74
C LYS A 91 12.77 17.69 10.54
N PHE A 92 11.65 16.99 10.39
CA PHE A 92 11.43 16.02 9.33
C PHE A 92 11.54 16.68 7.94
N SER A 93 12.28 16.03 7.03
CA SER A 93 12.46 16.46 5.65
C SER A 93 11.80 15.47 4.68
N TYR A 94 10.97 15.99 3.78
CA TYR A 94 10.28 15.15 2.80
C TYR A 94 11.27 14.59 1.77
N ASN A 95 11.29 13.27 1.60
CA ASN A 95 12.16 12.55 0.68
C ASN A 95 11.39 11.41 0.01
N THR A 96 11.36 11.40 -1.33
CA THR A 96 10.61 10.43 -2.13
C THR A 96 11.41 9.18 -2.50
N SER A 97 12.72 9.15 -2.22
CA SER A 97 13.60 8.07 -2.66
C SER A 97 13.39 6.76 -1.90
N GLU A 98 13.11 6.85 -0.60
CA GLU A 98 13.02 5.68 0.28
C GLU A 98 11.88 5.82 1.29
N THR A 99 11.32 4.67 1.68
CA THR A 99 10.32 4.56 2.74
C THR A 99 10.93 3.78 3.90
N GLY A 100 11.07 4.43 5.05
CA GLY A 100 11.56 3.79 6.28
C GLY A 100 10.43 3.41 7.25
N ASN A 101 10.73 2.48 8.15
CA ASN A 101 9.95 2.22 9.37
C ASN A 101 10.13 3.36 10.41
N ALA A 102 9.41 3.29 11.53
CA ALA A 102 9.39 4.36 12.52
C ALA A 102 10.79 4.70 13.06
N ALA A 103 11.59 3.68 13.42
CA ALA A 103 12.95 3.88 13.93
C ALA A 103 13.88 4.49 12.88
N GLY A 104 13.83 4.00 11.64
CA GLY A 104 14.65 4.51 10.53
C GLY A 104 14.32 5.96 10.20
N VAL A 105 13.03 6.30 10.13
CA VAL A 105 12.55 7.67 9.87
C VAL A 105 12.92 8.62 11.00
N PHE A 106 12.83 8.18 12.25
CA PHE A 106 13.26 8.98 13.39
C PHE A 106 14.76 9.29 13.34
N ALA A 107 15.59 8.30 12.98
CA ALA A 107 17.04 8.44 12.88
C ALA A 107 17.46 9.32 11.69
N SER A 108 16.90 9.09 10.50
CA SER A 108 17.22 9.85 9.29
C SER A 108 16.60 11.24 9.28
N ARG A 109 15.52 11.44 10.05
CA ARG A 109 14.67 12.64 10.05
C ARG A 109 14.12 12.94 8.65
N SER A 110 13.90 11.90 7.86
CA SER A 110 13.48 12.05 6.47
C SER A 110 12.64 10.86 6.00
N GLY A 111 11.69 11.15 5.12
CA GLY A 111 10.84 10.14 4.50
C GLY A 111 9.71 10.76 3.67
N ASN A 112 8.83 9.92 3.15
CA ASN A 112 7.70 10.34 2.33
C ASN A 112 6.38 10.31 3.12
N CYS A 113 5.25 10.38 2.39
CA CYS A 113 3.91 10.35 2.96
C CYS A 113 3.64 9.11 3.83
N LEU A 114 4.12 7.92 3.44
CA LEU A 114 3.91 6.71 4.23
C LEU A 114 4.74 6.74 5.51
N SER A 115 6.00 7.18 5.42
CA SER A 115 6.84 7.42 6.61
C SER A 115 6.21 8.44 7.56
N TYR A 116 5.58 9.49 7.03
CA TYR A 116 4.84 10.46 7.83
C TYR A 116 3.68 9.80 8.57
N THR A 117 2.86 9.02 7.87
CA THR A 117 1.76 8.25 8.48
C THR A 117 2.27 7.33 9.57
N ILE A 118 3.35 6.59 9.32
CA ILE A 118 3.96 5.66 10.30
C ILE A 118 4.36 6.38 11.58
N MET A 119 4.90 7.60 11.49
CA MET A 119 5.37 8.38 12.64
C MET A 119 4.23 8.96 13.50
N THR A 120 2.98 8.94 13.02
CA THR A 120 1.84 9.62 13.66
C THR A 120 0.61 8.73 13.88
N ALA A 121 0.69 7.45 13.51
CA ALA A 121 -0.41 6.49 13.63
C ALA A 121 -0.63 5.98 15.07
#